data_AF-A0A2W5DQS5-F1
#
_entry.id   AF-A0A2W5DQS5-F1
#
_cell.length_a   1.000
_cell.length_b   1.000
_cell.length_c   1.000
_cell.angle_alpha   90.00
_cell.angle_beta   90.00
_cell.angle_gamma   90.00
#
_symmetry.space_group_name_H-M   'P 1'
#
loop_
_entity.id
_entity.type
_entity.pdbx_description
1 polymer ?
#
loop_
_entity_poly.entity_id
_entity_poly.type
_entity_poly.pdbx_seq_one_letter_code
_entity_poly.pdbx_strand_id
1 'polypeptide(L)'
;MPVPVRRAISAAALLIGLQAQAQEAAVPAAAPEAASAPLANSAMDAPLFYQLLIGELELQSGQAGVAFQVLLDAARRTGDEALFKRVVNIALQARAGDQALMAARAWSQTDPLSIDAQQTTLQLLALLNKPEEAVEPLRALLKLTPEPQRVGVLVSLPRLFQRSPQPRQVLSAFESTLRAQTGKLKGAALYTEARLSQQAGDTARALAATQALAQELPDGDDAMQLAVDLLPTEPQAEALIQARLQQVPDQHALRQAYARALVRAQRTADAAREFRTLTEQTPSNPAPWLALGAIELEQRHTAAAETALHEALKRLDTPAAGTDEEIRARAEGRQQAWLMLSQAAEQRGDLKAAASALAKVDGDSLDLQFRRASLLARQGKLADARKLLQPAEDASKEDVRARLLAEAQLLREQRDFSASLEVLKRATELFKDDPDLIYEQAMMAEKVGQFDGMETLLRRVMELKPDYHHAYNALGYSLADRNQRLPEAKELIERALKLSPGEPFIVDSLGWVEYRLGNLSEATRLLRQAYGSRPDAEIAAHLGEVLWASGAQDEARRVWAEAAQRDSRNEALRETLDRLKVKP
;
A
#
# COMPACT_ATOMS: atom_id res chain seq x y z
N MET A 1 -21.17 3.05 21.38
CA MET A 1 -22.26 2.47 20.56
C MET A 1 -21.90 2.73 19.10
N PRO A 2 -21.63 1.68 18.30
CA PRO A 2 -20.97 1.84 17.02
C PRO A 2 -21.97 2.01 15.89
N VAL A 3 -21.76 3.08 15.11
CA VAL A 3 -22.34 3.32 13.79
C VAL A 3 -21.60 2.43 12.78
N PRO A 4 -22.26 1.51 12.07
CA PRO A 4 -21.60 0.77 11.00
C PRO A 4 -21.66 1.57 9.69
N VAL A 5 -20.46 1.91 9.23
CA VAL A 5 -20.09 2.41 7.90
C VAL A 5 -20.68 1.49 6.82
N ARG A 6 -21.65 2.00 6.04
CA ARG A 6 -22.03 1.42 4.75
C ARG A 6 -21.30 2.15 3.63
N ARG A 7 -20.48 1.38 2.92
CA ARG A 7 -19.83 1.74 1.65
C ARG A 7 -20.92 2.05 0.62
N ALA A 8 -21.04 3.32 0.23
CA ALA A 8 -21.83 3.74 -0.91
C ALA A 8 -20.94 3.64 -2.17
N ILE A 9 -21.27 2.70 -3.04
CA ILE A 9 -20.81 2.67 -4.43
C ILE A 9 -21.76 3.58 -5.19
N SER A 10 -21.33 4.81 -5.46
CA SER A 10 -22.06 5.76 -6.29
C SER A 10 -21.87 5.41 -7.76
N ALA A 11 -22.83 4.72 -8.36
CA ALA A 11 -23.03 4.73 -9.80
C ALA A 11 -23.95 5.92 -10.14
N ALA A 12 -23.39 6.92 -10.81
CA ALA A 12 -24.11 8.09 -11.28
C ALA A 12 -25.08 7.68 -12.41
N ALA A 13 -26.39 7.78 -12.15
CA ALA A 13 -27.41 7.78 -13.17
C ALA A 13 -27.70 9.24 -13.56
N LEU A 14 -27.30 9.64 -14.77
CA LEU A 14 -27.71 10.91 -15.35
C LEU A 14 -29.17 10.78 -15.81
N LEU A 15 -30.07 11.41 -15.06
CA LEU A 15 -31.41 11.80 -15.50
C LEU A 15 -31.28 13.05 -16.36
N ILE A 16 -31.66 12.98 -17.64
CA ILE A 16 -32.05 14.15 -18.42
C ILE A 16 -33.48 13.90 -18.90
N GLY A 17 -34.41 14.58 -18.24
CA GLY A 17 -35.76 14.78 -18.74
C GLY A 17 -35.73 15.79 -19.87
N LEU A 18 -36.46 15.51 -20.94
CA LEU A 18 -36.75 16.48 -21.99
C LEU A 18 -38.22 16.86 -21.89
N GLN A 19 -38.44 18.09 -21.42
CA GLN A 19 -39.69 18.83 -21.60
C GLN A 19 -39.85 19.11 -23.10
N ALA A 20 -40.98 18.72 -23.66
CA ALA A 20 -41.38 19.12 -25.00
C ALA A 20 -41.86 20.58 -24.98
N GLN A 21 -41.13 21.48 -25.63
CA GLN A 21 -41.69 22.73 -26.12
C GLN A 21 -42.20 22.50 -27.54
N ALA A 22 -43.51 22.70 -27.72
CA ALA A 22 -44.18 22.65 -29.01
C ALA A 22 -43.73 23.85 -29.85
N GLN A 23 -43.19 23.59 -31.03
CA GLN A 23 -42.98 24.59 -32.06
C GLN A 23 -43.84 24.18 -33.26
N GLU A 24 -44.90 24.96 -33.51
CA GLU A 24 -45.77 24.83 -34.69
C GLU A 24 -44.93 24.95 -35.95
N ALA A 25 -44.85 23.86 -36.72
CA ALA A 25 -44.26 23.83 -38.05
C ALA A 25 -45.36 23.63 -39.09
N ALA A 26 -45.33 24.53 -40.08
CA ALA A 26 -46.29 24.67 -41.17
C ALA A 26 -46.48 23.38 -42.00
N VAL A 27 -47.71 23.22 -42.52
CA VAL A 27 -48.14 22.15 -43.41
C VAL A 27 -47.39 22.22 -44.75
N PRO A 28 -46.60 21.20 -45.16
CA PRO A 28 -46.10 21.11 -46.51
C PRO A 28 -47.12 20.45 -47.44
N ALA A 29 -47.18 20.95 -48.67
CA ALA A 29 -48.01 20.45 -49.75
C ALA A 29 -47.71 18.98 -50.11
N ALA A 30 -48.74 18.28 -50.58
CA ALA A 30 -48.75 16.85 -50.88
C ALA A 30 -47.58 16.41 -51.79
N ALA A 31 -46.73 15.55 -51.23
CA ALA A 31 -45.73 14.77 -51.96
C ALA A 31 -46.41 13.58 -52.68
N PRO A 32 -45.89 13.11 -53.83
CA PRO A 32 -46.44 11.97 -54.55
C PRO A 32 -46.30 10.70 -53.69
N GLU A 33 -47.29 9.80 -53.79
CA GLU A 33 -47.37 8.52 -53.07
C GLU A 33 -46.02 7.79 -53.06
N ALA A 34 -45.34 7.86 -51.91
CA ALA A 34 -44.21 7.01 -51.62
C ALA A 34 -44.75 5.58 -51.52
N ALA A 35 -44.31 4.70 -52.43
CA ALA A 35 -44.53 3.26 -52.33
C ALA A 35 -44.23 2.82 -50.88
N SER A 36 -45.25 2.32 -50.19
CA SER A 36 -45.14 1.84 -48.82
C SER A 36 -44.00 0.85 -48.72
N ALA A 37 -42.98 1.17 -47.91
CA ALA A 37 -41.97 0.19 -47.54
C ALA A 37 -42.70 -1.08 -47.04
N PRO A 38 -42.28 -2.29 -47.45
CA PRO A 38 -42.97 -3.51 -47.08
C PRO A 38 -43.06 -3.60 -45.55
N LEU A 39 -44.26 -3.92 -45.04
CA LEU A 39 -44.50 -4.19 -43.63
C LEU A 39 -43.61 -5.36 -43.21
N ALA A 40 -42.56 -5.09 -42.44
CA ALA A 40 -41.74 -6.12 -41.80
C ALA A 40 -42.52 -6.67 -40.61
N ASN A 41 -43.25 -7.77 -40.84
CA ASN A 41 -43.89 -8.51 -39.75
C ASN A 41 -42.82 -9.04 -38.78
N SER A 42 -43.11 -8.98 -37.48
CA SER A 42 -42.25 -9.59 -36.46
C SER A 42 -42.09 -11.09 -36.75
N ALA A 43 -40.89 -11.63 -36.52
CA ALA A 43 -40.65 -13.08 -36.52
C ALA A 43 -41.31 -13.80 -35.32
N MET A 44 -42.02 -13.05 -34.47
CA MET A 44 -42.69 -13.56 -33.27
C MET A 44 -44.01 -14.25 -33.61
N ASP A 45 -43.98 -15.59 -33.63
CA ASP A 45 -45.16 -16.43 -33.69
C ASP A 45 -45.69 -16.76 -32.27
N ALA A 46 -46.89 -17.35 -32.19
CA ALA A 46 -47.50 -17.69 -30.90
C ALA A 46 -46.63 -18.66 -30.04
N PRO A 47 -45.99 -19.70 -30.62
CA PRO A 47 -45.03 -20.53 -29.88
C PRO A 47 -43.84 -19.74 -29.29
N LEU A 48 -43.20 -18.88 -30.09
CA LEU A 48 -42.07 -18.08 -29.64
C LEU A 48 -42.48 -17.07 -28.56
N PHE A 49 -43.62 -16.39 -28.73
CA PHE A 49 -44.16 -15.50 -27.72
C PHE A 49 -44.40 -16.22 -26.38
N TYR A 50 -45.02 -17.41 -26.43
CA TYR A 50 -45.25 -18.21 -25.22
C TYR A 50 -43.95 -18.67 -24.56
N GLN A 51 -42.96 -19.08 -25.36
CA GLN A 51 -41.64 -19.49 -24.88
C GLN A 51 -40.89 -18.34 -24.19
N LEU A 52 -40.89 -17.14 -24.79
CA LEU A 52 -40.27 -15.95 -24.19
C LEU A 52 -40.98 -15.52 -22.90
N LEU A 53 -42.31 -15.55 -22.89
CA LEU A 53 -43.10 -15.21 -21.71
C LEU A 53 -42.82 -16.17 -20.54
N ILE A 54 -42.76 -17.47 -20.79
CA ILE A 54 -42.35 -18.45 -19.77
C ILE A 54 -40.95 -18.14 -19.25
N GLY A 55 -39.98 -17.91 -20.15
CA GLY A 55 -38.61 -17.60 -19.75
C GLY A 55 -38.52 -16.39 -18.82
N GLU A 56 -39.27 -15.32 -19.12
CA GLU A 56 -39.29 -14.11 -18.28
C GLU A 56 -40.04 -14.31 -16.95
N LEU A 57 -41.14 -15.06 -16.94
CA LEU A 57 -41.85 -15.41 -15.70
C LEU A 57 -40.98 -16.26 -14.77
N GLU A 58 -40.24 -17.22 -15.32
CA GLU A 58 -39.32 -18.04 -14.53
C GLU A 58 -38.13 -17.24 -13.98
N LEU A 59 -37.67 -16.24 -14.73
CA LEU A 59 -36.65 -15.32 -14.21
C LEU A 59 -37.20 -14.51 -13.02
N GLN A 60 -38.43 -14.00 -13.12
CA GLN A 60 -39.08 -13.27 -12.04
C GLN A 60 -39.38 -14.17 -10.82
N SER A 61 -39.62 -15.46 -11.03
CA SER A 61 -39.84 -16.44 -9.97
C SER A 61 -38.55 -16.86 -9.25
N GLY A 62 -37.39 -16.37 -9.70
CA GLY A 62 -36.06 -16.71 -9.16
C GLY A 62 -35.44 -17.97 -9.78
N GLN A 63 -36.09 -18.59 -10.77
CA GLN A 63 -35.61 -19.78 -11.47
C GLN A 63 -34.72 -19.45 -12.68
N ALA A 64 -33.63 -18.71 -12.42
CA ALA A 64 -32.73 -18.21 -13.46
C ALA A 64 -32.14 -19.31 -14.38
N GLY A 65 -31.90 -20.52 -13.85
CA GLY A 65 -31.40 -21.64 -14.65
C GLY A 65 -32.44 -22.17 -15.66
N VAL A 66 -33.72 -22.21 -15.30
CA VAL A 66 -34.81 -22.61 -16.19
C VAL A 66 -35.03 -21.54 -17.25
N ALA A 67 -35.11 -20.28 -16.82
CA ALA A 67 -35.19 -19.13 -17.72
C ALA A 67 -34.05 -19.12 -18.75
N PHE A 68 -32.82 -19.37 -18.32
CA PHE A 68 -31.65 -19.47 -19.20
C PHE A 68 -31.84 -20.52 -20.31
N GLN A 69 -32.27 -21.74 -19.97
CA GLN A 69 -32.44 -22.81 -20.96
C GLN A 69 -33.54 -22.48 -21.98
N VAL A 70 -34.69 -22.02 -21.49
CA VAL A 70 -35.85 -21.69 -22.32
C VAL A 70 -35.52 -20.55 -23.30
N LEU A 71 -34.86 -19.50 -22.81
CA LEU A 71 -34.48 -18.33 -23.62
C LEU A 71 -33.29 -18.62 -24.55
N LEU A 72 -32.34 -19.48 -24.16
CA LEU A 72 -31.24 -19.89 -25.04
C LEU A 72 -31.72 -20.71 -26.23
N ASP A 73 -32.67 -21.62 -26.01
CA ASP A 73 -33.30 -22.38 -27.10
C ASP A 73 -34.06 -21.45 -28.06
N ALA A 74 -34.80 -20.48 -27.52
CA ALA A 74 -35.45 -19.46 -28.34
C ALA A 74 -34.42 -18.65 -29.17
N ALA A 75 -33.35 -18.17 -28.54
CA ALA A 75 -32.29 -17.42 -29.22
C ALA A 75 -31.62 -18.22 -30.35
N ARG A 76 -31.35 -19.52 -30.13
CA ARG A 76 -30.77 -20.40 -31.17
C ARG A 76 -31.70 -20.62 -32.35
N ARG A 77 -33.01 -20.74 -32.12
CA ARG A 77 -34.00 -20.95 -33.18
C ARG A 77 -34.21 -19.72 -34.03
N THR A 78 -34.21 -18.54 -33.42
CA THR A 78 -34.47 -17.27 -34.11
C THR A 78 -33.22 -16.64 -34.70
N GLY A 79 -32.04 -16.94 -34.14
CA GLY A 79 -30.81 -16.24 -34.47
C GLY A 79 -30.78 -14.78 -33.99
N ASP A 80 -31.68 -14.39 -33.09
CA ASP A 80 -31.81 -13.00 -32.61
C ASP A 80 -30.69 -12.65 -31.61
N GLU A 81 -29.84 -11.70 -32.00
CA GLU A 81 -28.76 -11.18 -31.16
C GLU A 81 -29.23 -10.61 -29.83
N ALA A 82 -30.40 -9.93 -29.81
CA ALA A 82 -30.92 -9.33 -28.60
C ALA A 82 -31.29 -10.40 -27.56
N LEU A 83 -31.81 -11.54 -28.02
CA LEU A 83 -32.11 -12.69 -27.17
C LEU A 83 -30.82 -13.34 -26.65
N PHE A 84 -29.79 -13.50 -27.48
CA PHE A 84 -28.49 -14.00 -27.00
C PHE A 84 -27.88 -13.07 -25.94
N LYS A 85 -27.88 -11.75 -26.15
CA LYS A 85 -27.44 -10.75 -25.17
C LYS A 85 -28.23 -10.87 -23.86
N ARG A 86 -29.55 -11.04 -23.94
CA ARG A 86 -30.42 -11.24 -22.77
C ARG A 86 -30.02 -12.50 -21.99
N VAL A 87 -29.83 -13.62 -22.68
CA VAL A 87 -29.45 -14.90 -22.07
C VAL A 87 -28.09 -14.83 -21.37
N VAL A 88 -27.09 -14.21 -22.01
CA VAL A 88 -25.77 -13.99 -21.38
C VAL A 88 -25.90 -13.17 -20.10
N ASN A 89 -26.69 -12.08 -20.13
CA ASN A 89 -26.89 -11.22 -18.96
C ASN A 89 -27.59 -11.95 -17.81
N ILE A 90 -28.57 -12.81 -18.10
CA ILE A 90 -29.24 -13.64 -17.09
C ILE A 90 -28.22 -14.55 -16.39
N ALA A 91 -27.36 -15.24 -17.16
CA ALA A 91 -26.34 -16.11 -16.59
C ALA A 91 -25.30 -15.33 -15.76
N LEU A 92 -24.90 -14.13 -16.21
CA LEU A 92 -23.99 -13.26 -15.46
C LEU A 92 -24.59 -12.78 -14.13
N GLN A 93 -25.87 -12.37 -14.13
CA GLN A 93 -26.58 -11.97 -12.91
C GLN A 93 -26.73 -13.12 -11.92
N ALA A 94 -26.96 -14.33 -12.44
CA ALA A 94 -26.99 -15.57 -11.66
C ALA A 94 -25.60 -16.04 -11.20
N ARG A 95 -24.52 -15.32 -11.55
CA ARG A 95 -23.12 -15.70 -11.30
C ARG A 95 -22.73 -17.06 -11.89
N ALA A 96 -23.41 -17.49 -12.94
CA ALA A 96 -23.19 -18.74 -13.65
C ALA A 96 -22.27 -18.51 -14.86
N GLY A 97 -20.97 -18.34 -14.61
CA GLY A 97 -19.99 -17.98 -15.64
C GLY A 97 -19.91 -18.96 -16.81
N ASP A 98 -19.94 -20.27 -16.56
CA ASP A 98 -19.91 -21.27 -17.63
C ASP A 98 -21.19 -21.26 -18.49
N GLN A 99 -22.35 -20.96 -17.90
CA GLN A 99 -23.60 -20.77 -18.66
C GLN A 99 -23.54 -19.51 -19.52
N ALA A 100 -23.00 -18.41 -19.00
CA ALA A 100 -22.78 -17.19 -19.77
C ALA A 100 -21.86 -17.46 -20.97
N LEU A 101 -20.75 -18.19 -20.76
CA LEU A 101 -19.84 -18.58 -21.84
C LEU A 101 -20.51 -19.49 -22.86
N MET A 102 -21.33 -20.45 -22.41
CA MET A 102 -22.09 -21.33 -23.30
C MET A 102 -23.03 -20.54 -24.21
N ALA A 103 -23.75 -19.56 -23.66
CA ALA A 103 -24.64 -18.70 -24.44
C ALA A 103 -23.88 -17.81 -25.42
N ALA A 104 -22.76 -17.21 -24.99
CA ALA A 104 -21.93 -16.39 -25.88
C ALA A 104 -21.30 -17.21 -27.03
N ARG A 105 -20.90 -18.47 -26.78
CA ARG A 105 -20.46 -19.39 -27.84
C ARG A 105 -21.57 -19.77 -28.80
N ALA A 106 -22.76 -20.05 -28.28
CA ALA A 106 -23.91 -20.32 -29.13
C ALA A 106 -24.23 -19.11 -30.01
N TRP A 107 -24.13 -17.90 -29.45
CA TRP A 107 -24.31 -16.66 -30.20
C TRP A 107 -23.27 -16.53 -31.32
N SER A 108 -21.97 -16.68 -31.01
CA SER A 108 -20.90 -16.55 -32.00
C SER A 108 -20.87 -17.66 -33.05
N GLN A 109 -21.45 -18.83 -32.76
CA GLN A 109 -21.67 -19.90 -33.74
C GLN A 109 -22.88 -19.62 -34.63
N THR A 110 -23.93 -19.01 -34.08
CA THR A 110 -25.16 -18.69 -34.82
C THR A 110 -24.95 -17.51 -35.76
N ASP A 111 -24.25 -16.48 -35.28
CA ASP A 111 -23.79 -15.36 -36.08
C ASP A 111 -22.26 -15.17 -35.95
N PRO A 112 -21.49 -15.82 -36.83
CA PRO A 112 -20.03 -15.68 -36.86
C PRO A 112 -19.53 -14.27 -37.21
N LEU A 113 -20.36 -13.42 -37.82
CA LEU A 113 -20.00 -12.06 -38.23
C LEU A 113 -20.28 -11.02 -37.15
N SER A 114 -20.99 -11.40 -36.07
CA SER A 114 -21.28 -10.54 -34.94
C SER A 114 -20.03 -10.19 -34.13
N ILE A 115 -19.61 -8.93 -34.20
CA ILE A 115 -18.49 -8.40 -33.39
C ILE A 115 -18.81 -8.52 -31.90
N ASP A 116 -20.06 -8.20 -31.50
CA ASP A 116 -20.48 -8.24 -30.10
C ASP A 116 -20.43 -9.67 -29.55
N ALA A 117 -20.80 -10.68 -30.35
CA ALA A 117 -20.73 -12.09 -29.94
C ALA A 117 -19.29 -12.52 -29.66
N GLN A 118 -18.36 -12.17 -30.57
CA GLN A 118 -16.94 -12.50 -30.42
C GLN A 118 -16.30 -11.75 -29.24
N GLN A 119 -16.64 -10.47 -29.06
CA GLN A 119 -16.15 -9.66 -27.94
C GLN A 119 -16.65 -10.18 -26.59
N THR A 120 -17.94 -10.52 -26.51
CA THR A 120 -18.54 -11.11 -25.30
C THR A 120 -17.89 -12.45 -24.98
N THR A 121 -17.67 -13.29 -26.00
CA THR A 121 -16.98 -14.59 -25.83
C THR A 121 -15.56 -14.39 -25.29
N LEU A 122 -14.77 -13.47 -25.87
CA LEU A 122 -13.41 -13.16 -25.43
C LEU A 122 -13.38 -12.67 -23.96
N GLN A 123 -14.29 -11.77 -23.58
CA GLN A 123 -14.38 -11.25 -22.21
C GLN A 123 -14.72 -12.34 -21.18
N LEU A 124 -15.66 -13.23 -21.52
CA LEU A 124 -16.05 -14.34 -20.64
C LEU A 124 -14.94 -15.37 -20.52
N LEU A 125 -14.19 -15.64 -21.59
CA LEU A 125 -13.01 -16.50 -21.53
C LEU A 125 -11.90 -15.92 -20.67
N ALA A 126 -11.69 -14.60 -20.72
CA ALA A 126 -10.76 -13.92 -19.84
C ALA A 126 -11.21 -14.00 -18.37
N LEU A 127 -12.51 -13.77 -18.10
CA LEU A 127 -13.10 -13.87 -16.77
C LEU A 127 -12.97 -15.29 -16.18
N LEU A 128 -13.14 -16.31 -17.01
CA LEU A 128 -13.02 -17.72 -16.63
C LEU A 128 -11.58 -18.25 -16.69
N ASN A 129 -10.60 -17.39 -17.02
CA ASN A 129 -9.20 -17.74 -17.15
C ASN A 129 -8.93 -18.90 -18.13
N LYS A 130 -9.52 -18.83 -19.33
CA LYS A 130 -9.37 -19.82 -20.42
C LYS A 130 -8.66 -19.17 -21.64
N PRO A 131 -7.36 -18.85 -21.55
CA PRO A 131 -6.65 -18.09 -22.58
C PRO A 131 -6.48 -18.82 -23.92
N GLU A 132 -6.33 -20.15 -23.93
CA GLU A 132 -6.14 -20.90 -25.19
C GLU A 132 -7.40 -20.85 -26.05
N GLU A 133 -8.58 -20.93 -25.43
CA GLU A 133 -9.86 -20.85 -26.12
C GLU A 133 -10.18 -19.42 -26.59
N ALA A 134 -9.50 -18.40 -26.05
CA ALA A 134 -9.69 -16.99 -26.38
C ALA A 134 -9.00 -16.56 -27.68
N VAL A 135 -8.11 -17.40 -28.24
CA VAL A 135 -7.35 -17.11 -29.46
C VAL A 135 -8.26 -16.98 -30.69
N GLU A 136 -9.22 -17.90 -30.85
CA GLU A 136 -10.12 -17.88 -32.01
C GLU A 136 -11.09 -16.69 -32.02
N PRO A 137 -11.78 -16.34 -30.90
CA PRO A 137 -12.56 -15.12 -30.82
C PRO A 137 -11.74 -13.85 -31.11
N LEU A 138 -10.49 -13.78 -30.63
CA LEU A 138 -9.59 -12.67 -30.96
C LEU A 138 -9.30 -12.60 -32.47
N ARG A 139 -8.98 -13.72 -33.12
CA ARG A 139 -8.74 -13.76 -34.56
C ARG A 139 -9.98 -13.35 -35.36
N ALA A 140 -11.16 -13.76 -34.93
CA ALA A 140 -12.42 -13.33 -35.52
C ALA A 140 -12.61 -11.81 -35.39
N LEU A 141 -12.41 -11.26 -34.19
CA LEU A 141 -12.49 -9.82 -33.93
C LEU A 141 -11.53 -9.02 -34.82
N LEU A 142 -10.28 -9.46 -34.98
CA LEU A 142 -9.31 -8.77 -35.83
C LEU A 142 -9.70 -8.78 -37.32
N LYS A 143 -10.45 -9.78 -37.78
CA LYS A 143 -10.97 -9.83 -39.15
C LYS A 143 -12.21 -8.95 -39.34
N LEU A 144 -13.15 -9.04 -38.41
CA LEU A 144 -14.48 -8.40 -38.49
C LEU A 144 -14.45 -6.90 -38.15
N THR A 145 -13.60 -6.51 -37.19
CA THR A 145 -13.51 -5.13 -36.71
C THR A 145 -12.92 -4.23 -37.81
N PRO A 146 -13.49 -3.03 -38.05
CA PRO A 146 -12.92 -2.06 -38.97
C PRO A 146 -11.47 -1.69 -38.61
N GLU A 147 -10.61 -1.48 -39.62
CA GLU A 147 -9.17 -1.25 -39.45
C GLU A 147 -8.80 -0.20 -38.37
N PRO A 148 -9.47 0.96 -38.25
CA PRO A 148 -9.15 1.96 -37.22
C PRO A 148 -9.37 1.46 -35.78
N GLN A 149 -10.27 0.48 -35.58
CA GLN A 149 -10.66 -0.01 -34.25
C GLN A 149 -9.88 -1.27 -33.85
N ARG A 150 -9.21 -1.95 -34.80
CA ARG A 150 -8.41 -3.17 -34.53
C ARG A 150 -7.27 -2.96 -33.55
N VAL A 151 -6.68 -1.76 -33.52
CA VAL A 151 -5.66 -1.38 -32.52
C VAL A 151 -6.23 -1.52 -31.10
N GLY A 152 -7.45 -1.00 -30.88
CA GLY A 152 -8.15 -1.08 -29.60
C GLY A 152 -8.35 -2.51 -29.11
N VAL A 153 -8.64 -3.43 -30.03
CA VAL A 153 -8.81 -4.86 -29.72
C VAL A 153 -7.53 -5.44 -29.12
N LEU A 154 -6.38 -5.21 -29.75
CA LEU A 154 -5.09 -5.73 -29.28
C LEU A 154 -4.69 -5.12 -27.93
N VAL A 155 -4.70 -3.79 -27.81
CA VAL A 155 -4.25 -3.10 -26.59
C VAL A 155 -5.16 -3.33 -25.38
N SER A 156 -6.40 -3.80 -25.59
CA SER A 156 -7.31 -4.18 -24.50
C SER A 156 -6.94 -5.52 -23.85
N LEU A 157 -6.24 -6.41 -24.57
CA LEU A 157 -5.98 -7.79 -24.17
C LEU A 157 -5.23 -7.91 -22.82
N PRO A 158 -4.16 -7.13 -22.55
CA PRO A 158 -3.46 -7.20 -21.26
C PRO A 158 -4.36 -6.78 -20.09
N ARG A 159 -5.31 -5.88 -20.31
CA ARG A 159 -6.27 -5.45 -19.28
C ARG A 159 -7.30 -6.56 -19.00
N LEU A 160 -7.77 -7.25 -20.03
CA LEU A 160 -8.72 -8.37 -19.87
C LEU A 160 -8.13 -9.50 -19.00
N PHE A 161 -6.85 -9.79 -19.17
CA PHE A 161 -6.15 -10.87 -18.44
C PHE A 161 -5.32 -10.38 -17.26
N GLN A 162 -5.44 -9.11 -16.84
CA GLN A 162 -4.61 -8.52 -15.78
C GLN A 162 -4.64 -9.30 -14.45
N ARG A 163 -5.77 -9.93 -14.14
CA ARG A 163 -6.00 -10.70 -12.89
C ARG A 163 -5.90 -12.21 -13.09
N SER A 164 -5.37 -12.67 -14.22
CA SER A 164 -5.18 -14.09 -14.48
C SER A 164 -4.22 -14.69 -13.45
N PRO A 165 -4.54 -15.83 -12.83
CA PRO A 165 -3.59 -16.59 -12.01
C PRO A 165 -2.49 -17.27 -12.83
N GLN A 166 -2.59 -17.28 -14.16
CA GLN A 166 -1.68 -18.00 -15.06
C GLN A 166 -1.14 -17.10 -16.19
N PRO A 167 -0.45 -15.98 -15.88
CA PRO A 167 -0.08 -14.98 -16.88
C PRO A 167 0.91 -15.50 -17.94
N ARG A 168 1.74 -16.50 -17.62
CA ARG A 168 2.62 -17.18 -18.60
C ARG A 168 1.83 -17.96 -19.65
N GLN A 169 0.72 -18.60 -19.25
CA GLN A 169 -0.15 -19.32 -20.17
C GLN A 169 -0.88 -18.33 -21.10
N VAL A 170 -1.34 -17.19 -20.57
CA VAL A 170 -1.93 -16.09 -21.35
C VAL A 170 -0.96 -15.60 -22.43
N LEU A 171 0.28 -15.28 -22.04
CA LEU A 171 1.32 -14.85 -22.98
C LEU A 171 1.54 -15.89 -24.09
N SER A 172 1.70 -17.16 -23.73
CA SER A 172 1.94 -18.25 -24.69
C SER A 172 0.78 -18.44 -25.67
N ALA A 173 -0.46 -18.34 -25.20
CA ALA A 173 -1.66 -18.49 -26.04
C ALA A 173 -1.72 -17.44 -27.16
N PHE A 174 -1.39 -16.18 -26.85
CA PHE A 174 -1.50 -15.08 -27.81
C PHE A 174 -0.22 -14.81 -28.62
N GLU A 175 0.93 -15.36 -28.24
CA GLU A 175 2.24 -15.12 -28.87
C GLU A 175 2.21 -15.27 -30.40
N SER A 176 1.67 -16.38 -30.91
CA SER A 176 1.58 -16.62 -32.36
C SER A 176 0.69 -15.62 -33.08
N THR A 177 -0.42 -15.22 -32.45
CA THR A 177 -1.40 -14.30 -33.04
C THR A 177 -0.88 -12.87 -33.06
N LEU A 178 -0.13 -12.45 -32.02
CA LEU A 178 0.51 -11.14 -31.96
C LEU A 178 1.65 -11.02 -32.97
N ARG A 179 2.54 -12.02 -33.05
CA ARG A 179 3.66 -12.01 -34.02
C ARG A 179 3.23 -12.02 -35.48
N ALA A 180 2.04 -12.56 -35.77
CA ALA A 180 1.49 -12.55 -37.12
C ALA A 180 1.01 -11.16 -37.57
N GLN A 181 0.87 -10.18 -36.66
CA GLN A 181 0.40 -8.84 -37.01
C GLN A 181 1.51 -8.01 -37.68
N THR A 182 1.16 -7.37 -38.80
CA THR A 182 2.07 -6.55 -39.60
C THR A 182 1.45 -5.20 -39.96
N GLY A 183 2.21 -4.33 -40.62
CA GLY A 183 1.75 -2.99 -41.02
C GLY A 183 1.26 -2.17 -39.82
N LYS A 184 0.11 -1.51 -39.96
CA LYS A 184 -0.42 -0.60 -38.92
C LYS A 184 -0.75 -1.28 -37.58
N LEU A 185 -0.89 -2.61 -37.54
CA LEU A 185 -1.15 -3.35 -36.30
C LEU A 185 0.11 -3.81 -35.58
N LYS A 186 1.28 -3.72 -36.23
CA LYS A 186 2.55 -4.20 -35.67
C LYS A 186 2.88 -3.50 -34.34
N GLY A 187 2.76 -2.18 -34.28
CA GLY A 187 2.99 -1.43 -33.03
C GLY A 187 2.06 -1.86 -31.89
N ALA A 188 0.75 -1.99 -32.16
CA ALA A 188 -0.21 -2.44 -31.16
C ALA A 188 0.05 -3.88 -30.67
N ALA A 189 0.48 -4.76 -31.57
CA ALA A 189 0.86 -6.12 -31.23
C ALA A 189 2.11 -6.17 -30.34
N LEU A 190 3.15 -5.40 -30.67
CA LEU A 190 4.37 -5.27 -29.87
C LEU A 190 4.08 -4.69 -28.47
N TYR A 191 3.25 -3.66 -28.38
CA TYR A 191 2.79 -3.12 -27.09
C TYR A 191 2.09 -4.18 -26.25
N THR A 192 1.19 -4.94 -26.89
CA THR A 192 0.42 -6.00 -26.22
C THR A 192 1.33 -7.13 -25.74
N GLU A 193 2.30 -7.56 -26.58
CA GLU A 193 3.30 -8.55 -26.22
C GLU A 193 4.17 -8.08 -25.05
N ALA A 194 4.61 -6.82 -25.04
CA ALA A 194 5.39 -6.25 -23.95
C ALA A 194 4.63 -6.25 -22.62
N ARG A 195 3.35 -5.81 -22.62
CA ARG A 195 2.50 -5.80 -21.41
C ARG A 195 2.19 -7.21 -20.89
N LEU A 196 1.87 -8.16 -21.77
CA LEU A 196 1.64 -9.55 -21.36
C LEU A 196 2.92 -10.20 -20.82
N SER A 197 4.07 -9.91 -21.42
CA SER A 197 5.38 -10.41 -20.95
C SER A 197 5.71 -9.87 -19.56
N GLN A 198 5.45 -8.58 -19.32
CA GLN A 198 5.60 -7.96 -18.01
C GLN A 198 4.70 -8.63 -16.95
N GLN A 199 3.43 -8.87 -17.27
CA GLN A 199 2.49 -9.58 -16.37
C GLN A 199 2.94 -11.02 -16.09
N ALA A 200 3.57 -11.69 -17.06
CA ALA A 200 4.12 -13.03 -16.93
C ALA A 200 5.44 -13.09 -16.15
N GLY A 201 6.03 -11.93 -15.83
CA GLY A 201 7.37 -11.81 -15.23
C GLY A 201 8.51 -12.16 -16.19
N ASP A 202 8.25 -12.22 -17.50
CA ASP A 202 9.27 -12.41 -18.54
C ASP A 202 9.79 -11.02 -18.99
N THR A 203 10.63 -10.44 -18.14
CA THR A 203 11.13 -9.07 -18.29
C THR A 203 12.06 -8.92 -19.50
N ALA A 204 12.84 -9.95 -19.83
CA ALA A 204 13.69 -9.96 -21.03
C ALA A 204 12.87 -9.88 -22.32
N ARG A 205 11.77 -10.66 -22.40
CA ARG A 205 10.85 -10.60 -23.55
C ARG A 205 10.11 -9.26 -23.60
N ALA A 206 9.70 -8.74 -22.44
CA ALA A 206 9.07 -7.43 -22.36
C ALA A 206 9.99 -6.31 -22.88
N LEU A 207 11.28 -6.36 -22.52
CA LEU A 207 12.29 -5.43 -23.01
C LEU A 207 12.49 -5.55 -24.53
N ALA A 208 12.62 -6.77 -25.06
CA ALA A 208 12.79 -6.98 -26.51
C ALA A 208 11.60 -6.45 -27.31
N ALA A 209 10.36 -6.72 -26.86
CA ALA A 209 9.16 -6.18 -27.48
C ALA A 209 9.08 -4.64 -27.38
N THR A 210 9.52 -4.07 -26.26
CA THR A 210 9.59 -2.61 -26.05
C THR A 210 10.62 -1.95 -26.98
N GLN A 211 11.79 -2.56 -27.17
CA GLN A 211 12.81 -2.10 -28.10
C GLN A 211 12.31 -2.16 -29.55
N ALA A 212 11.66 -3.26 -29.94
CA ALA A 212 11.05 -3.38 -31.25
C ALA A 212 9.93 -2.35 -31.47
N LEU A 213 9.13 -2.06 -30.43
CA LEU A 213 8.11 -1.02 -30.50
C LEU A 213 8.73 0.37 -30.70
N ALA A 214 9.80 0.70 -29.98
CA ALA A 214 10.52 1.96 -30.13
C ALA A 214 11.12 2.12 -31.53
N GLN A 215 11.53 1.03 -32.19
CA GLN A 215 12.01 1.06 -33.58
C GLN A 215 10.87 1.23 -34.59
N GLU A 216 9.73 0.57 -34.35
CA GLU A 216 8.54 0.67 -35.22
C GLU A 216 7.87 2.04 -35.13
N LEU A 217 7.82 2.62 -33.93
CA LEU A 217 7.22 3.92 -33.65
C LEU A 217 8.21 4.82 -32.88
N PRO A 218 9.22 5.41 -33.56
CA PRO A 218 10.26 6.21 -32.91
C PRO A 218 9.73 7.44 -32.14
N ASP A 219 8.59 7.96 -32.57
CA ASP A 219 7.94 9.11 -31.95
C ASP A 219 6.83 8.74 -30.97
N GLY A 220 6.56 7.45 -30.76
CA GLY A 220 5.49 6.97 -29.88
C GLY A 220 5.86 7.00 -28.39
N ASP A 221 4.94 7.50 -27.56
CA ASP A 221 5.14 7.56 -26.10
C ASP A 221 4.98 6.19 -25.40
N ASP A 222 4.26 5.26 -26.02
CA ASP A 222 3.95 3.93 -25.46
C ASP A 222 5.21 3.12 -25.12
N ALA A 223 6.22 3.16 -26.01
CA ALA A 223 7.49 2.48 -25.79
C ALA A 223 8.25 3.08 -24.60
N MET A 224 8.17 4.39 -24.40
CA MET A 224 8.83 5.07 -23.29
C MET A 224 8.15 4.76 -21.97
N GLN A 225 6.81 4.71 -21.96
CA GLN A 225 6.07 4.28 -20.77
C GLN A 225 6.43 2.85 -20.37
N LEU A 226 6.50 1.93 -21.33
CA LEU A 226 6.95 0.54 -21.10
C LEU A 226 8.39 0.49 -20.57
N ALA A 227 9.31 1.27 -21.15
CA ALA A 227 10.69 1.31 -20.70
C ALA A 227 10.81 1.82 -19.25
N VAL A 228 10.06 2.86 -18.88
CA VAL A 228 10.00 3.39 -17.51
C VAL A 228 9.44 2.35 -16.53
N ASP A 229 8.42 1.61 -16.93
CA ASP A 229 7.81 0.57 -16.10
C ASP A 229 8.76 -0.63 -15.89
N LEU A 230 9.60 -0.94 -16.88
CA LEU A 230 10.57 -2.04 -16.84
C LEU A 230 11.86 -1.68 -16.09
N LEU A 231 12.27 -0.41 -16.06
CA LEU A 231 13.54 0.04 -15.50
C LEU A 231 13.90 -0.53 -14.11
N PRO A 232 12.97 -0.62 -13.12
CA PRO A 232 13.32 -1.14 -11.79
C PRO A 232 13.77 -2.60 -11.80
N THR A 233 13.32 -3.39 -12.77
CA THR A 233 13.66 -4.82 -12.92
C THR A 233 14.65 -5.07 -14.05
N GLU A 234 14.70 -4.20 -15.06
CA GLU A 234 15.54 -4.31 -16.26
C GLU A 234 16.26 -2.98 -16.52
N PRO A 235 17.47 -2.80 -15.97
CA PRO A 235 18.26 -1.58 -16.15
C PRO A 235 18.54 -1.24 -17.63
N GLN A 236 18.57 -2.25 -18.50
CA GLN A 236 18.80 -2.07 -19.94
C GLN A 236 17.71 -1.22 -20.63
N ALA A 237 16.51 -1.13 -20.05
CA ALA A 237 15.45 -0.25 -20.56
C ALA A 237 15.81 1.24 -20.51
N GLU A 238 16.76 1.63 -19.64
CA GLU A 238 17.21 3.01 -19.47
C GLU A 238 17.75 3.62 -20.76
N ALA A 239 18.45 2.83 -21.59
CA ALA A 239 19.05 3.30 -22.83
C ALA A 239 18.00 3.89 -23.80
N LEU A 240 16.80 3.31 -23.84
CA LEU A 240 15.69 3.81 -24.65
C LEU A 240 15.21 5.18 -24.16
N ILE A 241 15.04 5.32 -22.83
CA ILE A 241 14.56 6.55 -22.19
C ILE A 241 15.58 7.68 -22.41
N GLN A 242 16.86 7.40 -22.16
CA GLN A 242 17.93 8.37 -22.33
C GLN A 242 18.07 8.82 -23.79
N ALA A 243 17.99 7.89 -24.74
CA ALA A 243 18.03 8.23 -26.17
C ALA A 243 16.88 9.18 -26.55
N ARG A 244 15.66 8.95 -26.06
CA ARG A 244 14.51 9.84 -26.31
C ARG A 244 14.70 11.21 -25.66
N LEU A 245 15.18 11.27 -24.42
CA LEU A 245 15.45 12.53 -23.72
C LEU A 245 16.63 13.32 -24.32
N GLN A 246 17.58 12.65 -25.00
CA GLN A 246 18.64 13.32 -25.77
C GLN A 246 18.10 13.93 -27.07
N GLN A 247 17.20 13.23 -27.75
CA GLN A 247 16.56 13.72 -28.98
C GLN A 247 15.56 14.85 -28.71
N VAL A 248 14.79 14.73 -27.63
CA VAL A 248 13.77 15.70 -27.23
C VAL A 248 13.94 16.07 -25.74
N PRO A 249 14.82 17.03 -25.41
CA PRO A 249 15.15 17.39 -24.03
C PRO A 249 13.99 17.92 -23.18
N ASP A 250 12.95 18.45 -23.83
CA ASP A 250 11.81 19.13 -23.19
C ASP A 250 10.64 18.18 -22.85
N GLN A 251 10.85 16.86 -22.87
CA GLN A 251 9.84 15.89 -22.42
C GLN A 251 9.79 15.77 -20.90
N HIS A 252 9.30 16.82 -20.22
CA HIS A 252 9.26 16.88 -18.75
C HIS A 252 8.46 15.73 -18.12
N ALA A 253 7.35 15.31 -18.75
CA ALA A 253 6.54 14.19 -18.27
C ALA A 253 7.32 12.86 -18.27
N LEU A 254 8.06 12.57 -19.34
CA LEU A 254 8.92 11.40 -19.44
C LEU A 254 10.05 11.46 -18.42
N ARG A 255 10.75 12.61 -18.32
CA ARG A 255 11.84 12.79 -17.35
C ARG A 255 11.35 12.61 -15.90
N GLN A 256 10.15 13.09 -15.58
CA GLN A 256 9.54 12.87 -14.27
C GLN A 256 9.23 11.39 -14.02
N ALA A 257 8.67 10.69 -15.01
CA ALA A 257 8.37 9.26 -14.89
C ALA A 257 9.65 8.44 -14.73
N TYR A 258 10.69 8.78 -15.49
CA TYR A 258 12.03 8.19 -15.40
C TYR A 258 12.67 8.40 -14.02
N ALA A 259 12.68 9.64 -13.50
CA ALA A 259 13.21 9.93 -12.17
C ALA A 259 12.50 9.11 -11.07
N ARG A 260 11.17 8.97 -11.15
CA ARG A 260 10.40 8.12 -10.22
C ARG A 260 10.74 6.64 -10.36
N ALA A 261 11.00 6.16 -11.57
CA ALA A 261 11.43 4.78 -11.79
C ALA A 261 12.82 4.51 -11.22
N LEU A 262 13.75 5.47 -11.31
CA LEU A 262 15.06 5.39 -10.66
C LEU A 262 14.95 5.30 -9.12
N VAL A 263 14.02 6.04 -8.51
CA VAL A 263 13.73 5.89 -7.06
C VAL A 263 13.26 4.48 -6.72
N ARG A 264 12.32 3.91 -7.51
CA ARG A 264 11.88 2.52 -7.31
C ARG A 264 13.01 1.50 -7.49
N ALA A 265 13.95 1.80 -8.37
CA ALA A 265 15.17 1.02 -8.61
C ALA A 265 16.26 1.23 -7.54
N GLN A 266 15.99 1.98 -6.46
CA GLN A 266 16.94 2.34 -5.40
C GLN A 266 18.16 3.16 -5.90
N ARG A 267 18.04 3.79 -7.07
CA ARG A 267 19.07 4.65 -7.68
C ARG A 267 18.79 6.13 -7.37
N THR A 268 18.75 6.46 -6.09
CA THR A 268 18.34 7.79 -5.58
C THR A 268 19.25 8.93 -6.04
N ALA A 269 20.56 8.69 -6.16
CA ALA A 269 21.51 9.69 -6.67
C ALA A 269 21.23 10.06 -8.15
N ASP A 270 20.90 9.07 -8.99
CA ASP A 270 20.56 9.30 -10.38
C ASP A 270 19.20 10.01 -10.49
N ALA A 271 18.22 9.59 -9.68
CA ALA A 271 16.93 10.26 -9.59
C ALA A 271 17.05 11.73 -9.18
N ALA A 272 17.94 12.05 -8.23
CA ALA A 272 18.21 13.42 -7.81
C ALA A 272 18.73 14.28 -8.96
N ARG A 273 19.60 13.75 -9.82
CA ARG A 273 20.08 14.47 -11.03
C ARG A 273 18.93 14.79 -11.97
N GLU A 274 18.06 13.82 -12.24
CA GLU A 274 16.91 14.03 -13.14
C GLU A 274 15.89 15.04 -12.57
N PHE A 275 15.61 14.98 -11.27
CA PHE A 275 14.77 15.99 -10.62
C PHE A 275 15.40 17.38 -10.62
N ARG A 276 16.73 17.49 -10.48
CA ARG A 276 17.44 18.76 -10.60
C ARG A 276 17.27 19.37 -11.99
N THR A 277 17.45 18.58 -13.05
CA THR A 277 17.16 19.03 -14.42
C THR A 277 15.70 19.46 -14.58
N LEU A 278 14.74 18.73 -14.00
CA LEU A 278 13.33 19.15 -14.01
C LEU A 278 13.10 20.49 -13.31
N THR A 279 13.78 20.75 -12.20
CA THR A 279 13.66 22.02 -11.48
C THR A 279 14.25 23.21 -12.26
N GLU A 280 15.28 22.97 -13.07
CA GLU A 280 15.86 23.97 -13.97
C GLU A 280 14.95 24.24 -15.18
N GLN A 281 14.37 23.20 -15.77
CA GLN A 281 13.49 23.28 -16.93
C GLN A 281 12.09 23.80 -16.60
N THR A 282 11.55 23.45 -15.43
CA THR A 282 10.21 23.83 -14.97
C THR A 282 10.26 24.59 -13.65
N PRO A 283 10.94 25.75 -13.59
CA PRO A 283 11.22 26.44 -12.34
C PRO A 283 9.95 26.91 -11.64
N SER A 284 8.81 27.05 -12.30
CA SER A 284 7.54 27.44 -11.68
C SER A 284 6.79 26.26 -11.01
N ASN A 285 7.12 25.01 -11.35
CA ASN A 285 6.42 23.84 -10.85
C ASN A 285 6.99 23.39 -9.49
N PRO A 286 6.20 23.37 -8.40
CA PRO A 286 6.70 22.97 -7.08
C PRO A 286 6.95 21.46 -6.95
N ALA A 287 6.32 20.60 -7.74
CA ALA A 287 6.37 19.16 -7.54
C ALA A 287 7.78 18.54 -7.71
N PRO A 288 8.58 18.91 -8.74
CA PRO A 288 9.96 18.46 -8.86
C PRO A 288 10.85 18.91 -7.69
N TRP A 289 10.64 20.11 -7.16
CA TRP A 289 11.39 20.61 -6.00
C TRP A 289 11.09 19.81 -4.72
N LEU A 290 9.83 19.46 -4.47
CA LEU A 290 9.46 18.60 -3.34
C LEU A 290 10.10 17.21 -3.46
N ALA A 291 10.06 16.61 -4.65
CA ALA A 291 10.67 15.30 -4.89
C ALA A 291 12.20 15.34 -4.71
N LEU A 292 12.86 16.38 -5.23
CA LEU A 292 14.30 16.58 -5.03
C LEU A 292 14.63 16.74 -3.53
N GLY A 293 13.86 17.57 -2.81
CA GLY A 293 14.03 17.77 -1.38
C GLY A 293 13.92 16.47 -0.57
N ALA A 294 12.94 15.63 -0.89
CA ALA A 294 12.76 14.33 -0.25
C ALA A 294 13.94 13.39 -0.51
N ILE A 295 14.39 13.30 -1.76
CA ILE A 295 15.49 12.41 -2.18
C ILE A 295 16.83 12.84 -1.58
N GLU A 296 17.12 14.14 -1.52
CA GLU A 296 18.34 14.66 -0.91
C GLU A 296 18.32 14.48 0.62
N LEU A 297 17.15 14.56 1.26
CA LEU A 297 16.97 14.32 2.68
C LEU A 297 17.22 12.85 3.07
N GLU A 298 16.76 11.91 2.24
CA GLU A 298 17.04 10.47 2.39
C GLU A 298 18.55 10.18 2.30
N GLN A 299 19.23 10.87 1.38
CA GLN A 299 20.69 10.77 1.20
C GLN A 299 21.50 11.55 2.27
N ARG A 300 20.84 12.18 3.24
CA ARG A 300 21.45 13.04 4.28
C ARG A 300 22.20 14.26 3.72
N HIS A 301 21.91 14.68 2.49
CA HIS A 301 22.40 15.93 1.91
C HIS A 301 21.53 17.11 2.37
N THR A 302 21.54 17.37 3.69
CA THR A 302 20.61 18.30 4.36
C THR A 302 20.57 19.71 3.75
N ALA A 303 21.72 20.26 3.35
CA ALA A 303 21.79 21.60 2.74
C ALA A 303 21.11 21.65 1.36
N ALA A 304 21.30 20.62 0.53
CA ALA A 304 20.65 20.51 -0.78
C ALA A 304 19.14 20.30 -0.61
N ALA A 305 18.74 19.44 0.33
CA ALA A 305 17.35 19.20 0.67
C ALA A 305 16.63 20.49 1.08
N GLU A 306 17.20 21.27 2.01
CA GLU A 306 16.60 22.54 2.45
C GLU A 306 16.46 23.55 1.32
N THR A 307 17.49 23.66 0.48
CA THR A 307 17.46 24.56 -0.68
C THR A 307 16.27 24.21 -1.58
N ALA A 308 16.13 22.93 -1.93
CA ALA A 308 15.04 22.47 -2.78
C ALA A 308 13.66 22.66 -2.13
N LEU A 309 13.52 22.37 -0.82
CA LEU A 309 12.26 22.52 -0.09
C LEU A 309 11.85 23.98 0.08
N HIS A 310 12.80 24.90 0.31
CA HIS A 310 12.51 26.33 0.33
C HIS A 310 12.08 26.85 -1.05
N GLU A 311 12.70 26.39 -2.13
CA GLU A 311 12.25 26.71 -3.48
C GLU A 311 10.83 26.17 -3.74
N ALA A 312 10.52 24.94 -3.30
CA ALA A 312 9.16 24.38 -3.38
C ALA A 312 8.14 25.28 -2.66
N LEU A 313 8.42 25.67 -1.40
CA LEU A 313 7.54 26.52 -0.60
C LEU A 313 7.29 27.89 -1.26
N LYS A 314 8.32 28.57 -1.77
CA LYS A 314 8.16 29.84 -2.49
C LYS A 314 7.13 29.75 -3.63
N ARG A 315 7.07 28.60 -4.31
CA ARG A 315 6.13 28.37 -5.42
C ARG A 315 4.75 27.95 -4.92
N LEU A 316 4.68 27.20 -3.82
CA LEU A 316 3.44 26.79 -3.20
C LEU A 316 2.71 27.92 -2.46
N ASP A 317 3.44 28.94 -1.99
CA ASP A 317 2.91 30.12 -1.28
C ASP A 317 2.32 31.18 -2.21
N THR A 318 2.42 30.98 -3.54
CA THR A 318 1.73 31.83 -4.51
C THR A 318 0.21 31.57 -4.47
N PRO A 319 -0.64 32.62 -4.51
CA PRO A 319 -2.09 32.45 -4.53
C PRO A 319 -2.51 31.48 -5.63
N ALA A 320 -3.22 30.42 -5.25
CA ALA A 320 -3.71 29.45 -6.21
C ALA A 320 -4.83 30.08 -7.04
N ALA A 321 -4.56 30.36 -8.32
CA ALA A 321 -5.60 30.53 -9.32
C ALA A 321 -5.96 29.12 -9.81
N GLY A 322 -7.00 28.49 -9.25
CA GLY A 322 -7.25 27.09 -9.53
C GLY A 322 -8.49 26.51 -8.86
N THR A 323 -8.75 25.25 -9.17
CA THR A 323 -9.81 24.42 -8.60
C THR A 323 -9.56 24.14 -7.10
N ASP A 324 -10.60 23.76 -6.37
CA ASP A 324 -10.48 23.34 -4.95
C ASP A 324 -9.46 22.20 -4.76
N GLU A 325 -9.29 21.34 -5.76
CA GLU A 325 -8.31 20.25 -5.77
C GLU A 325 -6.87 20.78 -5.82
N GLU A 326 -6.59 21.78 -6.66
CA GLU A 326 -5.26 22.40 -6.74
C GLU A 326 -4.91 23.18 -5.48
N ILE A 327 -5.90 23.85 -4.88
CA ILE A 327 -5.73 24.53 -3.59
C ILE A 327 -5.35 23.52 -2.51
N ARG A 328 -6.05 22.38 -2.46
CA ARG A 328 -5.78 21.29 -1.50
C ARG A 328 -4.40 20.67 -1.74
N ALA A 329 -4.08 20.29 -2.98
CA ALA A 329 -2.79 19.70 -3.32
C ALA A 329 -1.61 20.64 -2.97
N ARG A 330 -1.78 21.95 -3.15
CA ARG A 330 -0.78 22.95 -2.71
C ARG A 330 -0.67 23.02 -1.19
N ALA A 331 -1.78 22.97 -0.46
CA ALA A 331 -1.78 22.93 0.99
C ALA A 331 -1.06 21.68 1.53
N GLU A 332 -1.37 20.50 0.98
CA GLU A 332 -0.70 19.24 1.30
C GLU A 332 0.80 19.31 0.98
N GLY A 333 1.17 19.86 -0.18
CA GLY A 333 2.57 20.08 -0.55
C GLY A 333 3.32 20.99 0.43
N ARG A 334 2.67 22.05 0.96
CA ARG A 334 3.28 22.93 1.98
C ARG A 334 3.50 22.19 3.29
N GLN A 335 2.51 21.43 3.75
CA GLN A 335 2.63 20.62 4.97
C GLN A 335 3.78 19.61 4.84
N GLN A 336 3.86 18.91 3.70
CA GLN A 336 4.93 17.96 3.42
C GLN A 336 6.31 18.65 3.42
N ALA A 337 6.44 19.82 2.80
CA ALA A 337 7.69 20.56 2.78
C ALA A 337 8.14 20.98 4.19
N TRP A 338 7.23 21.49 5.02
CA TRP A 338 7.55 21.90 6.40
C TRP A 338 7.95 20.71 7.29
N LEU A 339 7.30 19.55 7.12
CA LEU A 339 7.71 18.32 7.80
C LEU A 339 9.13 17.89 7.41
N MET A 340 9.44 17.91 6.11
CA MET A 340 10.78 17.57 5.60
C MET A 340 11.85 18.57 6.05
N LEU A 341 11.52 19.87 6.10
CA LEU A 341 12.42 20.90 6.64
C LEU A 341 12.68 20.71 8.13
N SER A 342 11.66 20.33 8.92
CA SER A 342 11.85 19.97 10.33
C SER A 342 12.85 18.82 10.45
N GLN A 343 12.67 17.75 9.67
CA GLN A 343 13.57 16.60 9.68
C GLN A 343 15.00 16.96 9.22
N ALA A 344 15.15 17.80 8.20
CA ALA A 344 16.46 18.26 7.72
C ALA A 344 17.22 19.07 8.78
N ALA A 345 16.50 19.92 9.52
CA ALA A 345 17.05 20.68 10.63
C ALA A 345 17.43 19.77 11.81
N GLU A 346 16.62 18.75 12.12
CA GLU A 346 16.97 17.75 13.14
C GLU A 346 18.24 16.97 12.78
N GLN A 347 18.40 16.57 11.51
CA GLN A 347 19.59 15.85 11.04
C GLN A 347 20.88 16.67 11.19
N ARG A 348 20.82 18.01 11.14
CA ARG A 348 21.98 18.89 11.42
C ARG A 348 22.16 19.19 12.91
N GLY A 349 21.20 18.83 13.75
CA GLY A 349 21.18 19.18 15.17
C GLY A 349 20.63 20.58 15.48
N ASP A 350 20.05 21.29 14.51
CA ASP A 350 19.40 22.59 14.75
C ASP A 350 17.95 22.40 15.20
N LEU A 351 17.79 22.14 16.50
CA LEU A 351 16.48 21.91 17.11
C LEU A 351 15.55 23.13 17.01
N LYS A 352 16.11 24.34 16.97
CA LYS A 352 15.33 25.58 16.91
C LYS A 352 14.71 25.74 15.52
N ALA A 353 15.49 25.52 14.47
CA ALA A 353 14.97 25.51 13.10
C ALA A 353 13.94 24.39 12.91
N ALA A 354 14.20 23.20 13.46
CA ALA A 354 13.26 22.08 13.40
C ALA A 354 11.90 22.43 14.02
N ALA A 355 11.90 22.95 15.26
CA ALA A 355 10.67 23.37 15.93
C ALA A 355 9.94 24.50 15.19
N SER A 356 10.69 25.45 14.61
CA SER A 356 10.12 26.53 13.80
C SER A 356 9.41 26.01 12.55
N ALA A 357 10.03 25.04 11.84
CA ALA A 357 9.42 24.41 10.67
C ALA A 357 8.17 23.60 11.06
N LEU A 358 8.24 22.81 12.14
CA LEU A 358 7.11 22.00 12.60
C LEU A 358 5.93 22.85 13.09
N ALA A 359 6.18 24.07 13.59
CA ALA A 359 5.14 25.02 13.96
C ALA A 359 4.36 25.57 12.74
N LYS A 360 4.90 25.44 11.53
CA LYS A 360 4.25 25.84 10.26
C LYS A 360 3.36 24.75 9.66
N VAL A 361 3.40 23.53 10.20
CA VAL A 361 2.54 22.42 9.77
C VAL A 361 1.17 22.61 10.41
N ASP A 362 0.12 22.75 9.62
CA ASP A 362 -1.23 22.81 10.17
C ASP A 362 -1.66 21.45 10.71
N GLY A 363 -2.47 21.46 11.76
CA GLY A 363 -3.00 20.26 12.38
C GLY A 363 -2.77 20.23 13.88
N ASP A 364 -3.65 19.50 14.55
CA ASP A 364 -3.67 19.39 16.02
C ASP A 364 -3.65 17.92 16.48
N SER A 365 -3.23 17.01 15.60
CA SER A 365 -3.11 15.59 15.95
C SER A 365 -2.10 15.42 17.09
N LEU A 366 -2.38 14.48 18.00
CA LEU A 366 -1.50 14.15 19.12
C LEU A 366 -0.07 13.77 18.67
N ASP A 367 0.10 13.09 17.53
CA ASP A 367 1.44 12.78 16.98
C ASP A 367 2.24 14.05 16.66
N LEU A 368 1.62 15.03 15.99
CA LEU A 368 2.25 16.31 15.69
C LEU A 368 2.56 17.10 16.97
N GLN A 369 1.64 17.12 17.94
CA GLN A 369 1.88 17.76 19.24
C GLN A 369 3.02 17.09 20.01
N PHE A 370 3.10 15.76 20.00
CA PHE A 370 4.19 15.01 20.60
C PHE A 370 5.54 15.31 19.94
N ARG A 371 5.60 15.36 18.60
CA ARG A 371 6.82 15.76 17.88
C ARG A 371 7.27 17.17 18.26
N ARG A 372 6.34 18.13 18.34
CA ARG A 372 6.62 19.50 18.79
C ARG A 372 7.14 19.53 20.23
N ALA A 373 6.48 18.79 21.12
CA ALA A 373 6.87 18.68 22.52
C ALA A 373 8.27 18.05 22.67
N SER A 374 8.57 16.96 21.95
CA SER A 374 9.90 16.32 21.97
C SER A 374 11.01 17.27 21.51
N LEU A 375 10.77 18.06 20.46
CA LEU A 375 11.72 19.09 20.02
C LEU A 375 11.93 20.20 21.04
N LEU A 376 10.87 20.67 21.71
CA LEU A 376 10.98 21.66 22.78
C LEU A 376 11.72 21.10 24.01
N ALA A 377 11.44 19.86 24.38
CA ALA A 377 12.10 19.18 25.50
C ALA A 377 13.61 19.03 25.25
N ARG A 378 14.00 18.60 24.04
CA ARG A 378 15.42 18.52 23.63
C ARG A 378 16.12 19.89 23.58
N GLN A 379 15.37 20.99 23.49
CA GLN A 379 15.89 22.36 23.63
C GLN A 379 16.00 22.84 25.09
N GLY A 380 15.69 21.99 26.06
CA GLY A 380 15.64 22.34 27.48
C GLY A 380 14.34 23.05 27.91
N LYS A 381 13.34 23.18 27.03
CA LYS A 381 12.06 23.84 27.32
C LYS A 381 10.99 22.82 27.74
N LEU A 382 11.32 21.99 28.74
CA LEU A 382 10.45 20.89 29.16
C LEU A 382 9.08 21.38 29.65
N ALA A 383 9.01 22.52 30.35
CA ALA A 383 7.75 23.07 30.83
C ALA A 383 6.78 23.41 29.67
N ASP A 384 7.29 24.00 28.59
CA ASP A 384 6.47 24.33 27.41
C ASP A 384 6.11 23.07 26.61
N ALA A 385 7.03 22.10 26.53
CA ALA A 385 6.77 20.81 25.93
C ALA A 385 5.60 20.08 26.60
N ARG A 386 5.57 20.08 27.95
CA ARG A 386 4.48 19.47 28.72
C ARG A 386 3.15 20.18 28.50
N LYS A 387 3.13 21.52 28.42
CA LYS A 387 1.90 22.29 28.13
C LYS A 387 1.25 21.87 26.81
N LEU A 388 2.04 21.56 25.77
CA LEU A 388 1.50 21.10 24.48
C LEU A 388 0.77 19.76 24.56
N LEU A 389 1.08 18.95 25.57
CA LEU A 389 0.49 17.63 25.78
C LEU A 389 -0.62 17.65 26.83
N GLN A 390 -0.90 18.78 27.46
CA GLN A 390 -2.03 18.86 28.41
C GLN A 390 -3.36 18.67 27.67
N PRO A 391 -4.32 17.94 28.27
CA PRO A 391 -5.67 17.84 27.73
C PRO A 391 -6.39 19.18 27.79
N ALA A 392 -7.22 19.45 26.77
CA ALA A 392 -8.18 20.55 26.81
C ALA A 392 -9.21 20.33 27.93
N GLU A 393 -9.85 21.42 28.39
CA GLU A 393 -10.84 21.35 29.48
C GLU A 393 -12.05 20.48 29.13
N ASP A 394 -12.40 20.42 27.85
CA ASP A 394 -13.52 19.66 27.27
C ASP A 394 -13.08 18.36 26.57
N ALA A 395 -11.83 17.93 26.77
CA ALA A 395 -11.29 16.71 26.17
C ALA A 395 -12.06 15.45 26.62
N SER A 396 -12.24 14.49 25.71
CA SER A 396 -12.83 13.20 26.05
C SER A 396 -11.90 12.42 26.98
N LYS A 397 -12.45 11.42 27.70
CA LYS A 397 -11.67 10.53 28.57
C LYS A 397 -10.56 9.82 27.79
N GLU A 398 -10.83 9.41 26.56
CA GLU A 398 -9.86 8.77 25.68
C GLU A 398 -8.72 9.72 25.28
N ASP A 399 -9.02 10.99 25.00
CA ASP A 399 -8.00 12.00 24.68
C ASP A 399 -7.13 12.33 25.90
N VAL A 400 -7.76 12.51 27.08
CA VAL A 400 -7.04 12.69 28.35
C VAL A 400 -6.07 11.53 28.60
N ARG A 401 -6.53 10.29 28.42
CA ARG A 401 -5.70 9.09 28.55
C ARG A 401 -4.50 9.12 27.59
N ALA A 402 -4.76 9.38 26.31
CA ALA A 402 -3.72 9.37 25.27
C ALA A 402 -2.66 10.46 25.52
N ARG A 403 -3.09 11.63 25.96
CA ARG A 403 -2.22 12.77 26.30
C ARG A 403 -1.34 12.52 27.52
N LEU A 404 -1.87 11.90 28.57
CA LEU A 404 -1.09 11.51 29.74
C LEU A 404 0.00 10.48 29.39
N LEU A 405 -0.32 9.50 28.54
CA LEU A 405 0.67 8.56 28.00
C LEU A 405 1.75 9.28 27.18
N ALA A 406 1.36 10.21 26.32
CA ALA A 406 2.30 11.01 25.54
C ALA A 406 3.22 11.86 26.44
N GLU A 407 2.69 12.47 27.51
CA GLU A 407 3.46 13.24 28.48
C GLU A 407 4.44 12.34 29.26
N ALA A 408 3.98 11.18 29.74
CA ALA A 408 4.83 10.21 30.41
C ALA A 408 5.96 9.70 29.51
N GLN A 409 5.66 9.43 28.24
CA GLN A 409 6.63 9.05 27.22
C GLN A 409 7.68 10.14 26.98
N LEU A 410 7.24 11.40 26.85
CA LEU A 410 8.15 12.53 26.67
C LEU A 410 9.13 12.65 27.84
N LEU A 411 8.65 12.52 29.07
CA LEU A 411 9.47 12.59 30.28
C LEU A 411 10.47 11.42 30.35
N ARG A 412 10.03 10.23 29.95
CA ARG A 412 10.89 9.04 29.84
C ARG A 412 12.02 9.24 28.83
N GLU A 413 11.74 9.84 27.67
CA GLU A 413 12.76 10.18 26.67
C GLU A 413 13.79 11.20 27.17
N GLN A 414 13.38 12.10 28.06
CA GLN A 414 14.28 13.06 28.74
C GLN A 414 14.97 12.47 29.97
N ARG A 415 14.74 11.19 30.29
CA ARG A 415 15.23 10.50 31.49
C ARG A 415 14.73 11.09 32.82
N ASP A 416 13.65 11.86 32.80
CA ASP A 416 12.97 12.33 34.01
C ASP A 416 11.95 11.28 34.48
N PHE A 417 12.48 10.13 34.93
CA PHE A 417 11.66 8.97 35.33
C PHE A 417 10.76 9.28 36.53
N SER A 418 11.22 10.14 37.45
CA SER A 418 10.42 10.58 38.60
C SER A 418 9.20 11.38 38.16
N ALA A 419 9.36 12.38 37.28
CA ALA A 419 8.22 13.13 36.79
C ALA A 419 7.28 12.26 35.93
N SER A 420 7.83 11.34 35.13
CA SER A 420 7.04 10.38 34.35
C SER A 420 6.15 9.51 35.26
N LEU A 421 6.72 8.98 36.35
CA LEU A 421 5.99 8.22 37.35
C LEU A 421 4.84 9.03 37.98
N GLU A 422 5.06 10.31 38.31
CA GLU A 422 4.01 11.17 38.87
C GLU A 422 2.86 11.43 37.88
N VAL A 423 3.16 11.58 36.59
CA VAL A 423 2.13 11.67 35.54
C VAL A 423 1.32 10.38 35.46
N LEU A 424 1.99 9.22 35.50
CA LEU A 424 1.33 7.92 35.44
C LEU A 424 0.50 7.61 36.70
N LYS A 425 0.93 8.03 37.89
CA LYS A 425 0.11 7.98 39.11
C LYS A 425 -1.19 8.75 38.96
N ARG A 426 -1.13 9.99 38.45
CA ARG A 426 -2.34 10.77 38.15
C ARG A 426 -3.22 10.07 37.10
N ALA A 427 -2.61 9.44 36.09
CA ALA A 427 -3.34 8.70 35.08
C ALA A 427 -4.08 7.48 35.69
N THR A 428 -3.44 6.70 36.55
CA THR A 428 -4.09 5.55 37.21
C THR A 428 -5.10 5.95 38.28
N GLU A 429 -5.00 7.15 38.88
CA GLU A 429 -6.07 7.70 39.72
C GLU A 429 -7.35 8.02 38.92
N LEU A 430 -7.19 8.53 37.69
CA LEU A 430 -8.30 8.84 36.78
C LEU A 430 -8.86 7.58 36.09
N PHE A 431 -8.02 6.61 35.80
CA PHE A 431 -8.32 5.39 35.04
C PHE A 431 -7.92 4.14 35.85
N LYS A 432 -8.62 3.92 36.96
CA LYS A 432 -8.24 2.96 38.02
C LYS A 432 -8.09 1.50 37.61
N ASP A 433 -8.80 1.07 36.58
CA ASP A 433 -8.81 -0.31 36.10
C ASP A 433 -8.25 -0.42 34.67
N ASP A 434 -7.40 0.53 34.27
CA ASP A 434 -6.71 0.49 32.98
C ASP A 434 -5.38 -0.27 33.09
N PRO A 435 -5.29 -1.52 32.60
CA PRO A 435 -4.10 -2.34 32.78
C PRO A 435 -2.87 -1.77 32.08
N ASP A 436 -3.02 -1.05 30.96
CA ASP A 436 -1.87 -0.51 30.24
C ASP A 436 -1.25 0.66 31.02
N LEU A 437 -2.07 1.56 31.60
CA LEU A 437 -1.57 2.67 32.42
C LEU A 437 -0.90 2.18 33.70
N ILE A 438 -1.47 1.15 34.34
CA ILE A 438 -0.89 0.54 35.54
C ILE A 438 0.44 -0.14 35.19
N TYR A 439 0.52 -0.81 34.04
CA TYR A 439 1.76 -1.40 33.55
C TYR A 439 2.84 -0.33 33.30
N GLU A 440 2.53 0.74 32.57
CA GLU A 440 3.47 1.84 32.33
C GLU A 440 3.94 2.47 33.64
N GLN A 441 3.03 2.67 34.62
CA GLN A 441 3.38 3.15 35.95
C GLN A 441 4.38 2.20 36.64
N ALA A 442 4.16 0.88 36.54
CA ALA A 442 5.05 -0.11 37.12
C ALA A 442 6.45 -0.05 36.49
N MET A 443 6.54 0.12 35.17
CA MET A 443 7.82 0.26 34.48
C MET A 443 8.57 1.52 34.89
N MET A 444 7.86 2.64 35.13
CA MET A 444 8.51 3.84 35.66
C MET A 444 8.90 3.70 37.13
N ALA A 445 8.11 2.98 37.93
CA ALA A 445 8.46 2.64 39.32
C ALA A 445 9.78 1.84 39.39
N GLU A 446 9.99 0.90 38.46
CA GLU A 446 11.26 0.18 38.31
C GLU A 446 12.44 1.13 38.04
N LYS A 447 12.28 2.05 37.07
CA LYS A 447 13.35 2.99 36.68
C LYS A 447 13.76 3.95 37.81
N VAL A 448 12.90 4.19 38.80
CA VAL A 448 13.22 4.97 40.01
C VAL A 448 13.55 4.11 41.24
N GLY A 449 13.65 2.78 41.09
CA GLY A 449 14.01 1.86 42.16
C GLY A 449 12.90 1.52 43.16
N GLN A 450 11.64 1.84 42.85
CA GLN A 450 10.47 1.52 43.68
C GLN A 450 9.93 0.11 43.38
N PHE A 451 10.75 -0.91 43.65
CA PHE A 451 10.46 -2.29 43.25
C PHE A 451 9.22 -2.91 43.92
N ASP A 452 8.95 -2.61 45.19
CA ASP A 452 7.76 -3.11 45.88
C ASP A 452 6.47 -2.54 45.28
N GLY A 453 6.52 -1.25 44.88
CA GLY A 453 5.45 -0.57 44.17
C GLY A 453 5.23 -1.16 42.77
N MET A 454 6.32 -1.38 42.02
CA MET A 454 6.28 -2.07 40.72
C MET A 454 5.61 -3.44 40.84
N GLU A 455 6.02 -4.27 41.80
CA GLU A 455 5.44 -5.61 41.97
C GLU A 455 3.94 -5.54 42.27
N THR A 456 3.53 -4.64 43.18
CA THR A 456 2.12 -4.44 43.52
C THR A 456 1.30 -4.07 42.27
N LEU A 457 1.80 -3.15 41.46
CA LEU A 457 1.16 -2.71 40.22
C LEU A 457 1.10 -3.84 39.17
N LEU A 458 2.19 -4.57 38.95
CA LEU A 458 2.20 -5.68 37.98
C LEU A 458 1.27 -6.82 38.38
N ARG A 459 1.19 -7.17 39.67
CA ARG A 459 0.20 -8.15 40.15
C ARG A 459 -1.22 -7.66 39.94
N ARG A 460 -1.48 -6.37 40.13
CA ARG A 460 -2.78 -5.77 39.80
C ARG A 460 -3.11 -5.86 38.30
N VAL A 461 -2.14 -5.66 37.42
CA VAL A 461 -2.33 -5.88 35.97
C VAL A 461 -2.71 -7.33 35.67
N MET A 462 -2.04 -8.30 36.31
CA MET A 462 -2.36 -9.73 36.14
C MET A 462 -3.77 -10.09 36.63
N GLU A 463 -4.26 -9.43 37.69
CA GLU A 463 -5.64 -9.60 38.17
C GLU A 463 -6.66 -9.04 37.18
N LEU A 464 -6.42 -7.83 36.67
CA LEU A 464 -7.31 -7.13 35.74
C LEU A 464 -7.34 -7.79 34.36
N LYS A 465 -6.17 -8.26 33.90
CA LYS A 465 -5.97 -8.82 32.57
C LYS A 465 -5.01 -10.03 32.63
N PRO A 466 -5.55 -11.24 32.93
CA PRO A 466 -4.74 -12.46 33.12
C PRO A 466 -3.99 -12.96 31.87
N ASP A 467 -4.27 -12.42 30.69
CA ASP A 467 -3.59 -12.69 29.43
C ASP A 467 -2.54 -11.62 29.07
N TYR A 468 -2.28 -10.64 29.96
CA TYR A 468 -1.27 -9.59 29.76
C TYR A 468 0.17 -10.12 29.97
N HIS A 469 0.68 -10.85 28.98
CA HIS A 469 1.99 -11.51 29.04
C HIS A 469 3.14 -10.57 29.44
N HIS A 470 3.11 -9.28 29.05
CA HIS A 470 4.13 -8.30 29.41
C HIS A 470 4.28 -8.12 30.93
N ALA A 471 3.19 -8.20 31.71
CA ALA A 471 3.28 -8.03 33.16
C ALA A 471 3.98 -9.21 33.84
N TYR A 472 3.69 -10.42 33.37
CA TYR A 472 4.36 -11.64 33.82
C TYR A 472 5.85 -11.62 33.48
N ASN A 473 6.18 -11.22 32.24
CA ASN A 473 7.57 -11.10 31.82
C ASN A 473 8.33 -10.04 32.62
N ALA A 474 7.77 -8.84 32.76
CA ALA A 474 8.41 -7.73 33.48
C ALA A 474 8.68 -8.06 34.95
N LEU A 475 7.70 -8.67 35.65
CA LEU A 475 7.90 -9.05 37.04
C LEU A 475 8.93 -10.17 37.15
N GLY A 476 8.82 -11.23 36.34
CA GLY A 476 9.78 -12.33 36.36
C GLY A 476 11.20 -11.89 36.02
N TYR A 477 11.37 -11.05 35.00
CA TYR A 477 12.66 -10.49 34.62
C TYR A 477 13.25 -9.64 35.73
N SER A 478 12.47 -8.73 36.32
CA SER A 478 12.95 -7.86 37.41
C SER A 478 13.39 -8.65 38.65
N LEU A 479 12.69 -9.75 38.96
CA LEU A 479 13.09 -10.66 40.03
C LEU A 479 14.41 -11.38 39.71
N ALA A 480 14.52 -11.92 38.50
CA ALA A 480 15.73 -12.58 38.04
C ALA A 480 16.93 -11.64 38.03
N ASP A 481 16.76 -10.43 37.50
CA ASP A 481 17.82 -9.43 37.38
C ASP A 481 18.36 -8.98 38.74
N ARG A 482 17.51 -8.96 39.77
CA ARG A 482 17.89 -8.68 41.16
C ARG A 482 18.32 -9.92 41.96
N ASN A 483 18.37 -11.10 41.34
CA ASN A 483 18.68 -12.39 41.96
C ASN A 483 17.69 -12.83 43.04
N GLN A 484 16.43 -12.42 42.93
CA GLN A 484 15.40 -12.65 43.95
C GLN A 484 14.39 -13.67 43.45
N ARG A 485 13.96 -14.58 44.33
CA ARG A 485 12.84 -15.51 44.08
C ARG A 485 12.91 -16.17 42.70
N LEU A 486 14.09 -16.65 42.31
CA LEU A 486 14.35 -17.21 40.98
C LEU A 486 13.36 -18.30 40.52
N PRO A 487 12.87 -19.21 41.40
CA PRO A 487 11.82 -20.15 41.02
C PRO A 487 10.52 -19.46 40.58
N GLU A 488 10.08 -18.43 41.32
CA GLU A 488 8.90 -17.63 40.95
C GLU A 488 9.14 -16.86 39.66
N ALA A 489 10.33 -16.26 39.50
CA ALA A 489 10.71 -15.55 38.29
C ALA A 489 10.57 -16.44 37.04
N LYS A 490 11.03 -17.70 37.15
CA LYS A 490 10.89 -18.70 36.09
C LYS A 490 9.43 -19.01 35.78
N GLU A 491 8.61 -19.27 36.79
CA GLU A 491 7.18 -19.57 36.61
C GLU A 491 6.43 -18.41 35.91
N LEU A 492 6.73 -17.17 36.30
CA LEU A 492 6.15 -15.97 35.68
C LEU A 492 6.54 -15.86 34.21
N ILE A 493 7.82 -16.01 33.87
CA ILE A 493 8.28 -15.90 32.48
C ILE A 493 7.78 -17.09 31.63
N GLU A 494 7.75 -18.30 32.17
CA GLU A 494 7.14 -19.45 31.48
C GLU A 494 5.65 -19.21 31.21
N ARG A 495 4.93 -18.56 32.12
CA ARG A 495 3.54 -18.14 31.90
C ARG A 495 3.45 -17.09 30.79
N ALA A 496 4.34 -16.10 30.77
CA ALA A 496 4.40 -15.11 29.70
C ALA A 496 4.65 -15.78 28.34
N LEU A 497 5.55 -16.75 28.26
CA LEU A 497 5.88 -17.48 27.04
C LEU A 497 4.71 -18.35 26.55
N LYS A 498 3.95 -18.95 27.47
CA LYS A 498 2.71 -19.68 27.12
C LYS A 498 1.64 -18.77 26.53
N LEU A 499 1.54 -17.54 27.02
CA LEU A 499 0.59 -16.54 26.52
C LEU A 499 1.03 -15.93 25.17
N SER A 500 2.34 -15.81 24.93
CA SER A 500 2.91 -15.30 23.69
C SER A 500 4.07 -16.18 23.18
N PRO A 501 3.77 -17.33 22.56
CA PRO A 501 4.81 -18.26 22.10
C PRO A 501 5.72 -17.67 21.03
N GLY A 502 7.03 -17.84 21.19
CA GLY A 502 8.04 -17.42 20.21
C GLY A 502 8.39 -15.94 20.24
N GLU A 503 7.89 -15.18 21.22
CA GLU A 503 8.28 -13.78 21.42
C GLU A 503 9.77 -13.71 21.86
N PRO A 504 10.67 -13.04 21.09
CA PRO A 504 12.10 -13.08 21.35
C PRO A 504 12.56 -12.50 22.69
N PHE A 505 11.94 -11.41 23.18
CA PHE A 505 12.27 -10.80 24.47
C PHE A 505 11.81 -11.64 25.68
N ILE A 506 10.73 -12.41 25.55
CA ILE A 506 10.31 -13.37 26.58
C ILE A 506 11.27 -14.57 26.60
N VAL A 507 11.71 -15.05 25.44
CA VAL A 507 12.74 -16.11 25.36
C VAL A 507 14.07 -15.62 25.93
N ASP A 508 14.45 -14.37 25.68
CA ASP A 508 15.60 -13.71 26.29
C ASP A 508 15.48 -13.64 27.81
N SER A 509 14.34 -13.19 28.33
CA SER A 509 14.06 -13.16 29.77
C SER A 509 14.14 -14.53 30.43
N LEU A 510 13.67 -15.60 29.74
CA LEU A 510 13.79 -16.98 30.23
C LEU A 510 15.25 -17.43 30.25
N GLY A 511 16.01 -17.11 29.19
CA GLY A 511 17.45 -17.34 29.13
C GLY A 511 18.20 -16.64 30.27
N TRP A 512 17.81 -15.40 30.59
CA TRP A 512 18.35 -14.65 31.72
C TRP A 512 18.05 -15.33 33.06
N VAL A 513 16.81 -15.77 33.29
CA VAL A 513 16.47 -16.55 34.51
C VAL A 513 17.30 -17.82 34.64
N GLU A 514 17.46 -18.58 33.55
CA GLU A 514 18.25 -19.81 33.55
C GLU A 514 19.73 -19.54 33.86
N TYR A 515 20.27 -18.41 33.38
CA TYR A 515 21.62 -17.96 33.74
C TYR A 515 21.73 -17.71 35.25
N ARG A 516 20.76 -17.01 35.85
CA ARG A 516 20.73 -16.72 37.28
C ARG A 516 20.53 -17.95 38.15
N LEU A 517 19.86 -18.97 37.62
CA LEU A 517 19.75 -20.31 38.23
C LEU A 517 21.03 -21.15 38.08
N GLY A 518 22.02 -20.70 37.29
CA GLY A 518 23.27 -21.42 37.04
C GLY A 518 23.20 -22.42 35.88
N ASN A 519 22.08 -22.48 35.15
CA ASN A 519 21.86 -23.40 34.03
C ASN A 519 22.46 -22.84 32.72
N LEU A 520 23.78 -22.65 32.69
CA LEU A 520 24.50 -21.97 31.60
C LEU A 520 24.23 -22.54 30.21
N SER A 521 24.12 -23.87 30.08
CA SER A 521 23.85 -24.53 28.80
C SER A 521 22.47 -24.14 28.24
N GLU A 522 21.46 -24.11 29.11
CA GLU A 522 20.09 -23.79 28.68
C GLU A 522 19.94 -22.29 28.42
N ALA A 523 20.54 -21.45 29.28
CA ALA A 523 20.62 -20.00 29.07
C ALA A 523 21.23 -19.66 27.70
N THR A 524 22.36 -20.29 27.35
CA THR A 524 23.02 -20.08 26.06
C THR A 524 22.13 -20.50 24.89
N ARG A 525 21.45 -21.65 24.99
CA ARG A 525 20.53 -22.14 23.95
C ARG A 525 19.37 -21.17 23.71
N LEU A 526 18.72 -20.70 24.78
CA LEU A 526 17.60 -19.77 24.72
C LEU A 526 18.02 -18.41 24.17
N LEU A 527 19.12 -17.84 24.67
CA LEU A 527 19.61 -16.52 24.23
C LEU A 527 20.06 -16.53 22.77
N ARG A 528 20.68 -17.62 22.28
CA ARG A 528 20.97 -17.79 20.85
C ARG A 528 19.70 -17.87 20.00
N GLN A 529 18.67 -18.56 20.49
CA GLN A 529 17.37 -18.62 19.83
C GLN A 529 16.72 -17.22 19.75
N ALA A 530 16.72 -16.47 20.85
CA ALA A 530 16.20 -15.11 20.90
C ALA A 530 16.95 -14.18 19.92
N TYR A 531 18.29 -14.17 19.98
CA TYR A 531 19.12 -13.31 19.12
C TYR A 531 19.01 -13.69 17.63
N GLY A 532 18.94 -14.98 17.32
CA GLY A 532 18.71 -15.46 15.96
C GLY A 532 17.36 -15.06 15.39
N SER A 533 16.32 -14.99 16.24
CA SER A 533 15.00 -14.49 15.84
C SER A 533 14.95 -12.97 15.76
N ARG A 534 15.66 -12.26 16.63
CA ARG A 534 15.73 -10.80 16.69
C ARG A 534 17.14 -10.35 17.11
N PRO A 535 17.96 -9.86 16.16
CA PRO A 535 19.30 -9.33 16.44
C PRO A 535 19.28 -7.97 17.17
N ASP A 536 18.79 -7.98 18.41
CA ASP A 536 18.61 -6.81 19.28
C ASP A 536 19.82 -6.59 20.20
N ALA A 537 20.11 -5.34 20.56
CA ALA A 537 21.26 -5.00 21.39
C ALA A 537 21.09 -5.42 22.87
N GLU A 538 19.86 -5.42 23.40
CA GLU A 538 19.60 -5.90 24.76
C GLU A 538 19.80 -7.42 24.86
N ILE A 539 19.25 -8.16 23.89
CA ILE A 539 19.41 -9.62 23.80
C ILE A 539 20.89 -9.98 23.60
N ALA A 540 21.62 -9.22 22.79
CA ALA A 540 23.05 -9.39 22.60
C ALA A 540 23.85 -9.13 23.88
N ALA A 541 23.44 -8.18 24.72
CA ALA A 541 24.06 -7.92 26.01
C ALA A 541 23.98 -9.16 26.92
N HIS A 542 22.78 -9.72 27.08
CA HIS A 542 22.55 -10.95 27.85
C HIS A 542 23.28 -12.16 27.26
N LEU A 543 23.16 -12.41 25.95
CA LEU A 543 23.84 -13.52 25.28
C LEU A 543 25.35 -13.43 25.47
N GLY A 544 25.94 -12.27 25.22
CA GLY A 544 27.37 -12.07 25.38
C GLY A 544 27.82 -12.26 26.82
N GLU A 545 27.04 -11.85 27.81
CA GLU A 545 27.38 -12.08 29.23
C GLU A 545 27.34 -13.57 29.59
N VAL A 546 26.33 -14.30 29.14
CA VAL A 546 26.26 -15.75 29.38
C VAL A 546 27.38 -16.51 28.67
N LEU A 547 27.73 -16.10 27.43
CA LEU A 547 28.90 -16.63 26.72
C LEU A 547 30.20 -16.30 27.44
N TRP A 548 30.31 -15.10 28.00
CA TRP A 548 31.47 -14.70 28.78
C TRP A 548 31.63 -15.56 30.05
N ALA A 549 30.55 -15.76 30.78
CA ALA A 549 30.51 -16.59 31.99
C ALA A 549 30.76 -18.08 31.69
N SER A 550 30.36 -18.59 30.52
CA SER A 550 30.59 -19.97 30.10
C SER A 550 31.98 -20.22 29.50
N GLY A 551 32.80 -19.18 29.32
CA GLY A 551 34.17 -19.27 28.79
C GLY A 551 34.28 -19.07 27.27
N ALA A 552 33.16 -18.89 26.56
CA ALA A 552 33.11 -18.61 25.12
C ALA A 552 33.35 -17.11 24.81
N GLN A 553 34.41 -16.53 25.38
CA GLN A 553 34.65 -15.08 25.36
C GLN A 553 34.88 -14.49 23.96
N ASP A 554 35.47 -15.25 23.04
CA ASP A 554 35.68 -14.79 21.66
C ASP A 554 34.34 -14.61 20.92
N GLU A 555 33.38 -15.48 21.20
CA GLU A 555 32.03 -15.37 20.65
C GLU A 555 31.27 -14.20 21.28
N ALA A 556 31.38 -14.03 22.61
CA ALA A 556 30.78 -12.89 23.32
C ALA A 556 31.22 -11.54 22.71
N ARG A 557 32.52 -11.39 22.44
CA ARG A 557 33.06 -10.18 21.80
C ARG A 557 32.47 -9.94 20.41
N ARG A 558 32.31 -10.99 19.59
CA ARG A 558 31.70 -10.87 18.27
C ARG A 558 30.24 -10.42 18.36
N VAL A 559 29.47 -11.05 19.25
CA VAL A 559 28.05 -10.70 19.47
C VAL A 559 27.91 -9.24 19.90
N TRP A 560 28.71 -8.79 20.87
CA TRP A 560 28.68 -7.39 21.30
C TRP A 560 29.15 -6.41 20.22
N ALA A 561 30.18 -6.74 19.45
CA ALA A 561 30.66 -5.89 18.35
C ALA A 561 29.59 -5.72 17.27
N GLU A 562 28.94 -6.81 16.88
CA GLU A 562 27.81 -6.80 15.95
C GLU A 562 26.62 -6.00 16.46
N ALA A 563 26.31 -6.11 17.76
CA ALA A 563 25.25 -5.34 18.38
C ALA A 563 25.59 -3.84 18.47
N ALA A 564 26.82 -3.49 18.84
CA ALA A 564 27.29 -2.11 18.92
C ALA A 564 27.33 -1.41 17.56
N GLN A 565 27.56 -2.16 16.46
CA GLN A 565 27.45 -1.62 15.10
C GLN A 565 26.00 -1.23 14.75
N ARG A 566 25.01 -1.95 15.30
CA ARG A 566 23.58 -1.67 15.07
C ARG A 566 23.06 -0.57 15.98
N ASP A 567 23.36 -0.64 17.27
CA ASP A 567 22.96 0.35 18.27
C ASP A 567 24.05 0.57 19.33
N SER A 568 24.96 1.48 19.03
CA SER A 568 26.06 1.85 19.94
C SER A 568 25.61 2.64 21.17
N ARG A 569 24.34 3.06 21.23
CA ARG A 569 23.79 3.87 22.33
C ARG A 569 22.91 3.05 23.28
N ASN A 570 22.71 1.77 23.01
CA ASN A 570 21.94 0.88 23.90
C ASN A 570 22.57 0.85 25.30
N GLU A 571 21.77 1.13 26.32
CA GLU A 571 22.22 1.28 27.70
C GLU A 571 22.66 -0.07 28.30
N ALA A 572 21.85 -1.12 28.15
CA ALA A 572 22.14 -2.45 28.69
C ALA A 572 23.46 -3.02 28.13
N LEU A 573 23.70 -2.85 26.83
CA LEU A 573 24.94 -3.27 26.19
C LEU A 573 26.15 -2.50 26.75
N ARG A 574 26.03 -1.17 26.89
CA ARG A 574 27.12 -0.33 27.41
C ARG A 574 27.43 -0.65 28.87
N GLU A 575 26.41 -0.77 29.71
CA GLU A 575 26.58 -1.13 31.13
C GLU A 575 27.23 -2.50 31.29
N THR A 576 26.87 -3.47 30.45
CA THR A 576 27.46 -4.81 30.45
C THR A 576 28.95 -4.76 30.07
N LEU A 577 29.28 -4.06 28.98
CA LEU A 577 30.66 -3.90 28.52
C LEU A 577 31.53 -3.15 29.55
N ASP A 578 31.01 -2.09 30.14
CA ASP A 578 31.69 -1.30 31.16
C ASP A 578 31.94 -2.13 32.44
N ARG A 579 30.93 -2.88 32.91
CA ARG A 579 31.04 -3.76 34.08
C ARG A 579 32.06 -4.88 33.87
N LEU A 580 32.06 -5.50 32.68
CA LEU A 580 32.99 -6.59 32.34
C LEU A 580 34.36 -6.08 31.85
N LYS A 581 34.53 -4.76 31.71
CA LYS A 581 35.74 -4.10 31.20
C LYS A 581 36.15 -4.61 29.81
N VAL A 582 35.17 -4.83 28.96
CA VAL A 582 35.34 -5.33 27.59
C VAL A 582 35.20 -4.16 26.62
N LYS A 583 36.18 -4.00 25.72
CA LYS A 583 36.02 -3.13 24.57
C LYS A 583 35.37 -3.94 23.43
N PRO A 584 34.28 -3.44 22.83
CA PRO A 584 33.64 -4.09 21.70
C PRO A 584 34.54 -4.12 20.48
#